data_AF-A0A496ULS4-F1
#
_entry.id   AF-A0A496ULS4-F1
#
_cell.length_a   1.000
_cell.length_b   1.000
_cell.length_c   1.000
_cell.angle_alpha   90.00
_cell.angle_beta   90.00
_cell.angle_gamma   90.00
#
_symmetry.space_group_name_H-M   'P 1'
#
loop_
_entity.id
_entity.type
_entity.pdbx_description
1 polymer ?
#
loop_
_entity_poly.entity_id
_entity_poly.type
_entity_poly.pdbx_seq_one_letter_code
_entity_poly.pdbx_strand_id
1 'polypeptide(L)'
;MKILLLSGGKSAEREVSIVSAAFIQTVLEGSGHSVIPVSIDMYGQWFAEDDSLLIHTGHPVWKLLRGDSVIAFDVVFPVLHGPWGEDGSVQGLCKIAGWPCAGADIMTSAVGMNKITAKELVSSRGIPVVPWKTFTVQSPPQTEDLASMRYPLFVK
;
A
#
# COMPACT_ATOMS: atom_id res chain seq x y z
N MET A 1 10.68 -17.14 10.68
CA MET A 1 9.68 -16.15 11.12
C MET A 1 8.32 -16.57 10.60
N LYS A 2 7.27 -16.13 11.27
CA LYS A 2 5.88 -16.24 10.85
C LYS A 2 5.45 -14.90 10.25
N ILE A 3 5.16 -14.88 8.95
CA ILE A 3 4.92 -13.68 8.15
C ILE A 3 3.45 -13.62 7.79
N LEU A 4 2.77 -12.53 8.15
CA LEU A 4 1.42 -12.25 7.65
C LEU A 4 1.54 -11.59 6.27
N LEU A 5 1.18 -12.31 5.22
CA LEU A 5 1.27 -11.82 3.84
C LEU A 5 -0.08 -11.25 3.42
N LEU A 6 -0.14 -9.93 3.26
CA LEU A 6 -1.38 -9.19 3.05
C LEU A 6 -1.58 -8.83 1.57
N SER A 7 -2.70 -9.19 0.97
CA SER A 7 -2.99 -8.98 -0.46
C SER A 7 -4.43 -8.54 -0.74
N GLY A 8 -4.75 -8.24 -1.99
CA GLY A 8 -6.06 -7.77 -2.45
C GLY A 8 -6.25 -6.27 -2.25
N GLY A 9 -7.29 -5.90 -1.51
CA GLY A 9 -7.64 -4.52 -1.18
C GLY A 9 -8.63 -3.86 -2.14
N LYS A 10 -9.07 -2.66 -1.75
CA LYS A 10 -9.98 -1.80 -2.52
C LYS A 10 -9.19 -0.97 -3.54
N SER A 11 -8.66 -1.65 -4.55
CA SER A 11 -7.87 -1.05 -5.63
C SER A 11 -8.23 -1.64 -6.98
N ALA A 12 -8.06 -0.86 -8.05
CA ALA A 12 -8.15 -1.38 -9.42
C ALA A 12 -7.07 -2.44 -9.71
N GLU A 13 -5.99 -2.44 -8.92
CA GLU A 13 -4.86 -3.37 -9.02
C GLU A 13 -5.00 -4.57 -8.07
N ARG A 14 -6.20 -4.85 -7.56
CA ARG A 14 -6.48 -5.97 -6.65
C ARG A 14 -5.99 -7.31 -7.18
N GLU A 15 -6.27 -7.63 -8.44
CA GLU A 15 -5.87 -8.91 -9.03
C GLU A 15 -4.35 -9.01 -9.18
N VAL A 16 -3.68 -7.88 -9.47
CA VAL A 16 -2.21 -7.81 -9.50
C VAL A 16 -1.63 -8.13 -8.12
N SER A 17 -2.21 -7.54 -7.07
CA SER A 17 -1.82 -7.79 -5.67
C SER A 17 -1.92 -9.28 -5.31
N ILE A 18 -3.01 -9.94 -5.70
CA ILE A 18 -3.23 -11.38 -5.41
C ILE A 18 -2.19 -12.25 -6.14
N VAL A 19 -1.95 -11.98 -7.42
CA VAL A 19 -0.96 -12.73 -8.22
C VAL A 19 0.45 -12.51 -7.66
N SER A 20 0.81 -11.28 -7.31
CA SER A 20 2.10 -10.97 -6.69
C SER A 20 2.27 -11.67 -5.34
N ALA A 21 1.22 -11.72 -4.52
CA ALA A 21 1.26 -12.41 -3.24
C ALA A 21 1.46 -13.92 -3.38
N ALA A 22 0.82 -14.58 -4.35
CA ALA A 22 1.02 -16.01 -4.60
C ALA A 22 2.49 -16.34 -4.95
N PHE A 23 3.12 -15.50 -5.77
CA PHE A 23 4.55 -15.64 -6.07
C PHE A 23 5.42 -15.42 -4.83
N ILE A 24 5.16 -14.34 -4.08
CA ILE A 24 5.93 -14.00 -2.87
C ILE A 24 5.80 -15.11 -1.80
N GLN A 25 4.60 -15.67 -1.61
CA GLN A 25 4.37 -16.78 -0.70
C GLN A 25 5.31 -17.95 -1.01
N THR A 26 5.37 -18.37 -2.28
CA THR A 26 6.24 -19.47 -2.74
C THR A 26 7.70 -19.21 -2.38
N VAL A 27 8.19 -17.98 -2.58
CA VAL A 27 9.57 -17.60 -2.29
C VAL A 27 9.86 -17.57 -0.78
N LEU A 28 8.95 -17.02 0.02
CA LEU A 28 9.09 -16.93 1.47
C LEU A 28 9.07 -18.32 2.13
N GLU A 29 8.16 -19.18 1.71
CA GLU A 29 8.08 -20.56 2.19
C GLU A 29 9.33 -21.36 1.79
N GLY A 30 9.78 -21.22 0.53
CA GLY A 30 11.03 -21.82 0.06
C GLY A 30 12.28 -21.34 0.81
N SER A 31 12.21 -20.17 1.46
CA SER A 31 13.26 -19.61 2.32
C SER A 31 13.12 -20.03 3.79
N GLY A 32 12.20 -20.94 4.11
CA GLY A 32 12.00 -21.48 5.47
C GLY A 32 11.16 -20.59 6.40
N HIS A 33 10.36 -19.68 5.84
CA HIS A 33 9.39 -18.89 6.63
C HIS A 33 8.02 -19.56 6.65
N SER A 34 7.28 -19.36 7.75
CA SER A 34 5.86 -19.73 7.83
C SER A 34 5.04 -18.54 7.34
N VAL A 35 4.25 -18.71 6.29
CA VAL A 35 3.44 -17.64 5.72
C VAL A 35 1.98 -17.82 6.14
N ILE A 36 1.33 -16.73 6.56
CA ILE A 36 -0.11 -16.65 6.80
C ILE A 36 -0.70 -15.77 5.70
N PRO A 37 -1.29 -16.35 4.65
CA PRO A 37 -1.95 -15.59 3.60
C PRO A 37 -3.19 -14.91 4.16
N VAL A 38 -3.27 -13.59 4.00
CA VAL A 38 -4.44 -12.79 4.38
C VAL A 38 -4.82 -11.92 3.20
N SER A 39 -6.07 -11.99 2.78
CA SER A 39 -6.60 -11.15 1.71
C SER A 39 -7.57 -10.11 2.26
N ILE A 40 -7.59 -8.93 1.65
CA ILE A 40 -8.59 -7.90 1.87
C ILE A 40 -9.51 -7.88 0.65
N ASP A 41 -10.82 -7.92 0.86
CA ASP A 41 -11.79 -7.78 -0.23
C ASP A 41 -12.00 -6.31 -0.66
N MET A 42 -12.89 -6.11 -1.62
CA MET A 42 -13.21 -4.76 -2.13
C MET A 42 -13.99 -3.88 -1.14
N TYR A 43 -14.50 -4.46 -0.06
CA TYR A 43 -15.23 -3.79 1.01
C TYR A 43 -14.33 -3.52 2.24
N GLY A 44 -13.07 -3.97 2.20
CA GLY A 44 -12.11 -3.80 3.28
C GLY A 44 -12.19 -4.89 4.36
N GLN A 45 -12.93 -5.98 4.14
CA GLN A 45 -12.99 -7.12 5.04
C GLN A 45 -11.75 -8.01 4.83
N TRP A 46 -11.20 -8.50 5.93
CA TRP A 46 -9.97 -9.30 5.94
C TRP A 46 -10.34 -10.78 6.06
N PHE A 47 -9.68 -11.63 5.30
CA PHE A 47 -9.92 -13.07 5.27
C PHE A 47 -8.61 -13.83 5.30
N ALA A 48 -8.58 -14.93 6.03
CA ALA A 48 -7.58 -15.98 5.82
C ALA A 48 -8.33 -17.25 5.42
N GLU A 49 -8.04 -17.75 4.22
CA GLU A 49 -8.89 -18.76 3.57
C GLU A 49 -10.34 -18.24 3.49
N ASP A 50 -11.30 -19.01 3.99
CA ASP A 50 -12.73 -18.65 4.00
C ASP A 50 -13.17 -17.98 5.31
N ASP A 51 -12.27 -17.81 6.28
CA ASP A 51 -12.58 -17.24 7.59
C ASP A 51 -12.38 -15.72 7.60
N SER A 52 -13.42 -14.98 7.99
CA SER A 52 -13.31 -13.54 8.26
C SER A 52 -12.43 -13.27 9.47
N LEU A 53 -11.58 -12.26 9.38
CA LEU A 53 -10.69 -11.82 10.43
C LEU A 53 -11.16 -10.51 11.05
N LEU A 54 -10.89 -10.35 12.35
CA LEU A 54 -11.18 -9.14 13.08
C LEU A 54 -9.90 -8.57 13.68
N ILE A 55 -9.71 -7.26 13.53
CA ILE A 55 -8.69 -6.52 14.27
C ILE A 55 -9.31 -6.08 15.59
N HIS A 56 -8.92 -6.74 16.67
CA HIS A 56 -9.31 -6.35 18.01
C HIS A 56 -8.38 -5.24 18.52
N THR A 57 -8.93 -4.04 18.65
CA THR A 57 -8.23 -2.85 19.11
C THR A 57 -8.24 -2.81 20.64
N GLY A 58 -7.11 -3.14 21.25
CA GLY A 58 -6.98 -3.22 22.70
C GLY A 58 -5.62 -2.71 23.17
N HIS A 59 -5.60 -2.05 24.34
CA HIS A 59 -4.35 -1.67 24.99
C HIS A 59 -3.81 -2.86 25.82
N PRO A 60 -2.49 -3.15 25.82
CA PRO A 60 -1.41 -2.45 25.13
C PRO A 60 -1.12 -2.95 23.70
N VAL A 61 -1.76 -4.04 23.23
CA VAL A 61 -1.42 -4.67 21.95
C VAL A 61 -2.68 -5.05 21.18
N TRP A 62 -2.76 -4.62 19.92
CA TRP A 62 -3.83 -5.00 19.00
C TRP A 62 -3.63 -6.43 18.52
N LYS A 63 -4.73 -7.15 18.34
CA LYS A 63 -4.70 -8.57 17.96
C LYS A 63 -5.48 -8.78 16.67
N LEU A 64 -4.97 -9.67 15.83
CA LEU A 64 -5.72 -10.21 14.72
C LEU A 64 -6.40 -11.50 15.16
N LEU A 65 -7.71 -11.58 15.00
CA LEU A 65 -8.53 -12.70 15.46
C LEU A 65 -9.13 -13.45 14.27
N ARG A 66 -9.21 -14.78 14.41
CA ARG A 66 -10.01 -15.68 13.60
C ARG A 66 -11.00 -16.38 14.53
N GLY A 67 -12.26 -15.96 14.50
CA GLY A 67 -13.19 -16.25 15.59
C GLY A 67 -12.63 -15.76 16.92
N ASP A 68 -12.53 -16.64 17.91
CA ASP A 68 -11.95 -16.34 19.23
C ASP A 68 -10.43 -16.59 19.33
N SER A 69 -9.81 -17.09 18.24
CA SER A 69 -8.39 -17.45 18.23
C SER A 69 -7.52 -16.30 17.75
N VAL A 70 -6.42 -16.04 18.47
CA VAL A 70 -5.43 -15.02 18.08
C VAL A 70 -4.50 -15.58 17.00
N ILE A 71 -4.41 -14.89 15.87
CA ILE A 71 -3.38 -15.14 14.85
C ILE A 71 -2.11 -14.40 15.29
N ALA A 72 -1.14 -15.14 15.81
CA ALA A 72 0.18 -14.62 16.10
C ALA A 72 1.06 -14.60 14.83
N PHE A 73 1.84 -13.54 14.63
CA PHE A 73 2.82 -13.37 13.56
C PHE A 73 3.95 -12.43 14.01
N ASP A 74 5.09 -12.48 13.33
CA ASP A 74 6.28 -11.69 13.66
C ASP A 74 6.31 -10.36 12.88
N VAL A 75 5.79 -10.36 11.64
CA VAL A 75 5.82 -9.21 10.73
C VAL A 75 4.68 -9.28 9.71
N VAL A 76 4.15 -8.11 9.34
CA VAL A 76 3.25 -7.93 8.20
C VAL A 76 4.06 -7.63 6.95
N PHE A 77 3.80 -8.38 5.88
CA PHE A 77 4.34 -8.13 4.55
C PHE A 77 3.19 -7.66 3.65
N PRO A 78 3.01 -6.35 3.43
CA PRO A 78 1.96 -5.84 2.56
C PRO A 78 2.37 -6.01 1.09
N VAL A 79 1.49 -6.62 0.31
CA VAL A 79 1.54 -6.73 -1.15
C VAL A 79 0.31 -6.02 -1.74
N LEU A 80 -0.11 -4.93 -1.12
CA LEU A 80 -1.27 -4.14 -1.57
C LEU A 80 -0.81 -3.09 -2.57
N HIS A 81 -1.71 -2.70 -3.48
CA HIS A 81 -1.46 -1.67 -4.49
C HIS A 81 -2.42 -0.49 -4.38
N GLY A 82 -1.97 0.68 -4.77
CA GLY A 82 -2.76 1.89 -4.88
C GLY A 82 -3.19 2.44 -3.52
N PRO A 83 -4.36 3.12 -3.47
CA PRO A 83 -4.92 3.64 -2.23
C PRO A 83 -5.01 2.56 -1.15
N TRP A 84 -4.82 2.96 0.10
CA TRP A 84 -4.74 2.11 1.30
C TRP A 84 -3.48 1.24 1.42
N GLY A 85 -2.93 0.77 0.31
CA GLY A 85 -1.74 -0.10 0.28
C GLY A 85 -0.41 0.65 0.25
N GLU A 86 -0.32 1.66 -0.60
CA GLU A 86 0.93 2.35 -0.92
C GLU A 86 0.93 3.82 -0.47
N ASP A 87 -0.18 4.34 0.04
CA ASP A 87 -0.37 5.74 0.44
C ASP A 87 -0.05 6.04 1.91
N GLY A 88 0.41 5.04 2.67
CA GLY A 88 0.74 5.17 4.09
C GLY A 88 -0.35 4.63 5.03
N SER A 89 -1.54 4.27 4.52
CA SER A 89 -2.66 3.85 5.38
C SER A 89 -2.38 2.53 6.12
N VAL A 90 -2.00 1.46 5.40
CA VAL A 90 -1.68 0.18 6.03
C VAL A 90 -0.42 0.26 6.90
N GLN A 91 0.55 1.10 6.53
CA GLN A 91 1.74 1.38 7.33
C GLN A 91 1.34 2.07 8.65
N GLY A 92 0.38 2.99 8.59
CA GLY A 92 -0.21 3.65 9.75
C GLY A 92 -0.94 2.67 10.66
N LEU A 93 -1.75 1.78 10.10
CA LEU A 93 -2.41 0.70 10.85
C LEU A 93 -1.38 -0.15 11.61
N CYS A 94 -0.34 -0.62 10.92
CA CYS A 94 0.71 -1.43 11.55
C CYS A 94 1.42 -0.65 12.67
N LYS A 95 1.69 0.64 12.45
CA LYS A 95 2.33 1.50 13.46
C LYS A 95 1.48 1.64 14.72
N ILE A 96 0.17 1.86 14.58
CA ILE A 96 -0.76 1.97 15.71
C ILE A 96 -0.91 0.63 16.43
N ALA A 97 -1.02 -0.46 15.66
CA ALA A 97 -1.18 -1.81 16.19
C ALA A 97 0.08 -2.36 16.88
N GLY A 98 1.24 -1.71 16.70
CA GLY A 98 2.53 -2.19 17.17
C GLY A 98 3.06 -3.38 16.36
N TRP A 99 2.56 -3.57 15.14
CA TRP A 99 2.96 -4.67 14.26
C TRP A 99 4.15 -4.23 13.39
N PRO A 100 5.28 -4.97 13.40
CA PRO A 100 6.34 -4.75 12.42
C PRO A 100 5.78 -4.90 11.01
N CYS A 101 6.15 -3.99 10.10
CA CYS A 101 5.65 -3.96 8.74
C CYS A 101 6.79 -3.78 7.76
N ALA A 102 6.84 -4.62 6.72
CA ALA A 102 7.85 -4.54 5.68
C ALA A 102 7.57 -3.38 4.71
N GLY A 103 8.64 -2.86 4.09
CA GLY A 103 8.56 -1.82 3.07
C GLY A 103 8.81 -0.41 3.60
N ALA A 104 8.28 0.58 2.89
CA ALA A 104 8.41 1.98 3.22
C ALA A 104 7.65 2.34 4.51
N ASP A 105 8.09 3.42 5.18
CA ASP A 105 7.34 4.00 6.29
C ASP A 105 6.17 4.86 5.80
N ILE A 106 5.35 5.36 6.74
CA ILE A 106 4.14 6.15 6.45
C ILE A 106 4.45 7.36 5.56
N MET A 107 5.49 8.11 5.90
CA MET A 107 5.83 9.35 5.19
C MET A 107 6.32 9.05 3.79
N THR A 108 7.20 8.05 3.64
CA THR A 108 7.76 7.66 2.35
C THR A 108 6.69 7.11 1.43
N SER A 109 5.77 6.28 1.95
CA SER A 109 4.59 5.80 1.22
C SER A 109 3.71 6.97 0.74
N ALA A 110 3.29 7.85 1.66
CA ALA A 110 2.43 8.99 1.32
C ALA A 110 3.05 9.93 0.28
N VAL A 111 4.34 10.26 0.45
CA VAL A 111 5.07 11.11 -0.51
C VAL A 111 5.26 10.39 -1.84
N GLY A 112 5.65 9.11 -1.82
CA GLY A 112 5.86 8.31 -3.04
C GLY A 112 4.60 8.15 -3.87
N MET A 113 3.45 8.01 -3.22
CA MET A 113 2.15 7.88 -3.86
C MET A 113 1.70 9.20 -4.52
N ASN A 114 1.98 10.35 -3.90
CA ASN A 114 1.65 11.65 -4.46
C ASN A 114 2.73 12.14 -5.44
N LYS A 115 2.47 11.97 -6.73
CA LYS A 115 3.41 12.35 -7.81
C LYS A 115 3.78 13.84 -7.80
N ILE A 116 2.90 14.72 -7.37
CA ILE A 116 3.16 16.17 -7.28
C ILE A 116 4.17 16.41 -6.16
N THR A 117 3.84 15.98 -4.95
CA THR A 117 4.69 16.15 -3.75
C THR A 117 6.04 15.47 -3.93
N ALA A 118 6.07 14.25 -4.49
CA ALA A 118 7.33 13.56 -4.81
C ALA A 118 8.20 14.41 -5.74
N LYS A 119 7.66 14.90 -6.86
CA LYS A 119 8.38 15.73 -7.84
C LYS A 119 8.93 17.01 -7.23
N GLU A 120 8.14 17.70 -6.42
CA GLU A 120 8.57 18.91 -5.71
C GLU A 120 9.73 18.59 -4.76
N LEU A 121 9.61 17.52 -3.97
CA LEU A 121 10.64 17.11 -3.02
C LEU A 121 11.95 16.75 -3.72
N VAL A 122 11.92 15.86 -4.72
CA VAL A 122 13.16 15.49 -5.43
C VAL A 122 13.76 16.67 -6.20
N SER A 123 12.94 17.51 -6.84
CA SER A 123 13.41 18.71 -7.55
C SER A 123 14.05 19.71 -6.59
N SER A 124 13.51 19.88 -5.38
CA SER A 124 14.10 20.77 -4.35
C SER A 124 15.51 20.35 -3.93
N ARG A 125 15.87 19.09 -4.16
CA ARG A 125 17.20 18.52 -3.90
C ARG A 125 18.11 18.51 -5.14
N GLY A 126 17.72 19.19 -6.21
CA GLY A 126 18.49 19.26 -7.45
C GLY A 126 18.46 17.98 -8.28
N ILE A 127 17.58 17.02 -7.96
CA ILE A 127 17.39 15.82 -8.78
C ILE A 127 16.50 16.19 -9.97
N PRO A 128 16.94 15.95 -11.22
CA PRO A 128 16.16 16.31 -12.40
C PRO A 128 14.79 15.59 -12.45
N VAL A 129 13.74 16.35 -12.71
CA VAL A 129 12.40 15.84 -13.02
C VAL A 129 11.92 16.39 -14.36
N VAL A 130 11.13 15.61 -15.09
CA VAL A 130 10.52 16.09 -16.35
C VAL A 130 9.61 17.30 -16.09
N PRO A 131 9.59 18.31 -16.98
CA PRO A 131 8.66 19.44 -16.88
C PRO A 131 7.21 18.98 -16.70
N TRP A 132 6.48 19.63 -15.81
CA TRP A 132 5.12 19.23 -15.45
C TRP A 132 4.29 20.44 -15.06
N LYS A 133 2.97 20.29 -15.18
CA LYS A 133 1.95 21.19 -14.65
C LYS A 133 0.92 20.36 -13.91
N THR A 134 0.27 20.95 -12.91
CA THR A 134 -0.83 20.33 -12.17
C THR A 134 -2.10 21.15 -12.33
N PHE A 135 -3.23 20.46 -12.35
CA PHE A 135 -4.56 21.04 -12.46
C PHE A 135 -5.47 20.33 -11.47
N THR A 136 -6.51 21.03 -11.01
CA THR A 136 -7.52 20.47 -10.11
C THR A 136 -8.89 20.57 -10.77
N VAL A 137 -9.89 19.91 -10.18
CA VAL A 137 -11.28 20.03 -10.65
C VAL A 137 -11.75 21.50 -10.59
N GLN A 138 -11.27 22.25 -9.58
CA GLN A 138 -11.59 23.67 -9.41
C GLN A 138 -10.80 24.59 -10.35
N SER A 139 -9.68 24.12 -10.90
CA SER A 139 -8.81 24.87 -11.80
C SER A 139 -8.35 23.96 -12.96
N PRO A 140 -9.25 23.64 -13.90
CA PRO A 140 -8.96 22.75 -15.03
C PRO A 140 -8.03 23.43 -16.05
N PRO A 141 -7.29 22.64 -16.85
CA PRO A 141 -6.34 23.18 -17.84
C PRO A 141 -7.05 24.00 -18.92
N GLN A 142 -6.49 25.16 -19.24
CA GLN A 142 -6.83 25.94 -20.42
C GLN A 142 -5.81 25.71 -21.54
N THR A 143 -6.13 26.10 -22.77
CA THR A 143 -5.23 25.87 -23.92
C THR A 143 -3.94 26.68 -23.79
N GLU A 144 -4.04 27.88 -23.22
CA GLU A 144 -2.93 28.78 -22.95
C GLU A 144 -1.94 28.17 -21.96
N ASP A 145 -2.42 27.36 -21.01
CA ASP A 145 -1.57 26.65 -20.05
C ASP A 145 -0.67 25.64 -20.75
N LEU A 146 -1.08 25.11 -21.90
CA LEU A 146 -0.36 24.06 -22.61
C LEU A 146 0.56 24.60 -23.71
N ALA A 147 0.42 25.88 -24.09
CA ALA A 147 1.18 26.48 -25.19
C ALA A 147 2.70 26.41 -25.03
N SER A 148 3.19 26.34 -23.78
CA SER A 148 4.62 26.22 -23.44
C SER A 148 5.13 24.78 -23.34
N MET A 149 4.25 23.78 -23.44
CA MET A 149 4.61 22.38 -23.29
C MET A 149 4.88 21.72 -24.64
N ARG A 150 5.93 20.90 -24.70
CA ARG A 150 6.31 20.18 -25.92
C ARG A 150 5.59 18.84 -26.01
N TYR A 151 5.02 18.54 -27.18
CA TYR A 151 4.40 17.25 -27.46
C TYR A 151 5.44 16.13 -27.72
N PRO A 152 5.10 14.85 -27.41
CA PRO A 152 3.84 14.40 -26.82
C PRO A 152 3.71 14.75 -25.32
N LEU A 153 2.48 14.95 -24.86
CA LEU A 153 2.15 15.16 -23.45
C LEU A 153 1.68 13.84 -22.82
N PHE A 154 2.00 13.64 -21.54
CA PHE A 154 1.53 12.51 -20.73
C PHE A 154 0.62 13.03 -19.63
N VAL A 155 -0.64 12.60 -19.64
CA VAL A 155 -1.66 12.96 -18.64
C VAL A 155 -1.86 11.75 -17.72
N LYS A 156 -1.89 12.00 -16.41
CA LYS A 156 -1.98 10.98 -15.36
C LYS A 156 -2.60 11.56 -14.10
#